data_AF-A0A935MAC6-F1
#
_entry.id   AF-A0A935MAC6-F1
#
_cell.length_a   1.000
_cell.length_b   1.000
_cell.length_c   1.000
_cell.angle_alpha   90.00
_cell.angle_beta   90.00
_cell.angle_gamma   90.00
#
_symmetry.space_group_name_H-M   'P 1'
#
loop_
_entity.id
_entity.type
_entity.pdbx_description
1 polymer ?
#
loop_
_entity_poly.entity_id
_entity_poly.type
_entity_poly.pdbx_seq_one_letter_code
_entity_poly.pdbx_strand_id
1 'polypeptide(L)'
;MDGYDGLIKVLIYVGTRIPSDETSVRDAVGFISFGDFKEKKEYGKVSSEINKRVLSEVLGGVDTSSLMGKTITFKGAFNIRTFNLIQIDLKEIKIVPVEIELGD
;
A
#
# COMPACT_ATOMS: atom_id res chain seq x y z
N MET A 1 -14.09 -1.41 7.39
CA MET A 1 -13.38 -1.12 8.65
C MET A 1 -14.44 -0.91 9.71
N ASP A 2 -14.19 -1.35 10.93
CA ASP A 2 -15.15 -1.13 12.00
C ASP A 2 -15.41 0.38 12.18
N GLY A 3 -16.68 0.78 12.28
CA GLY A 3 -17.10 2.18 12.36
C GLY A 3 -16.91 3.04 11.10
N TYR A 4 -16.58 2.47 9.93
CA TYR A 4 -16.45 3.21 8.68
C TYR A 4 -17.72 3.07 7.81
N ASP A 5 -18.56 4.11 7.82
CA ASP A 5 -19.80 4.21 7.01
C ASP A 5 -19.60 5.00 5.70
N GLY A 6 -18.34 5.27 5.32
CA GLY A 6 -18.04 6.04 4.12
C GLY A 6 -18.30 5.25 2.84
N LEU A 7 -18.65 5.97 1.77
CA LEU A 7 -18.96 5.37 0.46
C LEU A 7 -17.74 4.74 -0.25
N ILE A 8 -16.53 4.98 0.25
CA ILE A 8 -15.27 4.50 -0.36
C ILE A 8 -14.97 3.10 0.16
N LYS A 9 -14.89 2.11 -0.73
CA LYS A 9 -14.39 0.79 -0.40
C LYS A 9 -12.87 0.84 -0.19
N VAL A 10 -12.44 0.37 0.97
CA VAL A 10 -11.02 0.27 1.32
C VAL A 10 -10.56 -1.18 1.11
N LEU A 11 -9.58 -1.37 0.24
CA LEU A 11 -8.97 -2.65 -0.06
C LEU A 11 -7.52 -2.64 0.41
N ILE A 12 -7.03 -3.77 0.92
CA ILE A 12 -5.66 -3.91 1.39
C ILE A 12 -4.99 -5.03 0.58
N TYR A 13 -3.74 -4.82 0.18
CA TYR A 13 -2.96 -5.88 -0.44
C TYR A 13 -2.56 -6.93 0.61
N VAL A 14 -3.21 -8.09 0.56
CA VAL A 14 -2.88 -9.26 1.39
C VAL A 14 -2.33 -10.43 0.56
N GLY A 15 -2.16 -10.26 -0.75
CA GLY A 15 -1.69 -11.31 -1.66
C GLY A 15 -0.16 -11.41 -1.75
N THR A 16 0.32 -12.45 -2.45
CA THR A 16 1.76 -12.72 -2.68
C THR A 16 2.45 -11.71 -3.60
N ARG A 17 1.71 -10.72 -4.12
CA ARG A 17 2.23 -9.72 -5.05
C ARG A 17 1.55 -8.36 -4.84
N ILE A 18 2.39 -7.33 -4.76
CA ILE A 18 2.02 -5.93 -4.92
C ILE A 18 2.44 -5.50 -6.35
N PRO A 19 1.67 -4.65 -7.06
CA PRO A 19 2.07 -4.14 -8.36
C PRO A 19 3.47 -3.50 -8.32
N SER A 20 4.29 -3.75 -9.35
CA SER A 20 5.67 -3.26 -9.40
C SER A 20 5.76 -1.74 -9.61
N ASP A 21 4.71 -1.17 -10.18
CA ASP A 21 4.50 0.26 -10.39
C ASP A 21 3.81 0.95 -9.21
N GLU A 22 3.49 0.20 -8.15
CA GLU A 22 2.93 0.78 -6.92
C GLU A 22 4.00 1.58 -6.18
N THR A 23 3.72 2.86 -5.93
CA THR A 23 4.69 3.79 -5.34
C THR A 23 4.27 4.34 -3.99
N SER A 24 3.08 3.96 -3.50
CA SER A 24 2.48 4.55 -2.29
C SER A 24 3.41 4.57 -1.08
N VAL A 25 4.13 3.47 -0.82
CA VAL A 25 5.04 3.40 0.34
C VAL A 25 6.25 4.33 0.18
N ARG A 26 6.87 4.34 -1.02
CA ARG A 26 8.00 5.24 -1.30
C ARG A 26 7.58 6.70 -1.21
N ASP A 27 6.40 7.03 -1.73
CA ASP A 27 5.93 8.41 -1.78
C ASP A 27 5.48 8.90 -0.39
N ALA A 28 5.00 8.00 0.48
CA ALA A 28 4.54 8.33 1.83
C ALA A 28 5.67 8.61 2.83
N VAL A 29 6.88 8.08 2.63
CA VAL A 29 7.97 8.24 3.63
C VAL A 29 8.60 9.63 3.65
N GLY A 30 8.42 10.44 2.60
CA GLY A 30 8.85 11.84 2.55
C GLY A 30 10.37 12.10 2.48
N PHE A 31 11.22 11.14 2.86
CA PHE A 31 12.68 11.26 2.79
C PHE A 31 13.30 10.73 1.48
N ILE A 32 12.53 10.03 0.64
CA ILE A 32 12.98 9.56 -0.68
C ILE A 32 12.39 10.48 -1.73
N SER A 33 13.23 11.27 -2.39
CA SER A 33 12.82 12.22 -3.42
C SER A 33 13.45 11.88 -4.77
N PHE A 34 12.80 12.31 -5.86
CA PHE A 34 13.36 12.13 -7.20
C PHE A 34 14.77 12.74 -7.35
N GLY A 35 15.05 13.85 -6.65
CA GLY A 35 16.35 14.52 -6.66
C GLY A 35 17.52 13.69 -6.11
N ASP A 36 17.23 12.60 -5.37
CA ASP A 36 18.25 11.68 -4.85
C ASP A 36 18.77 10.72 -5.94
N PHE A 37 18.17 10.71 -7.13
CA PHE A 37 18.46 9.76 -8.21
C PHE A 37 18.79 10.47 -9.52
N LYS A 38 19.68 9.86 -10.32
CA LYS A 38 20.07 10.40 -11.63
C LYS A 38 19.05 10.07 -12.70
N GLU A 39 18.46 8.87 -12.64
CA GLU A 39 17.55 8.37 -13.66
C GLU A 39 16.16 8.02 -13.10
N LYS A 40 15.11 8.28 -13.90
CA LYS A 40 13.72 7.85 -13.60
C LYS A 40 13.61 6.34 -13.34
N LYS A 41 14.44 5.54 -14.02
CA LYS A 41 14.46 4.09 -13.87
C LYS A 41 14.95 3.66 -12.49
N GLU A 42 15.96 4.33 -11.95
CA GLU A 42 16.47 4.06 -10.60
C GLU A 42 15.42 4.39 -9.55
N TYR A 43 14.80 5.56 -9.66
CA TYR A 43 13.70 5.98 -8.77
C TYR A 43 12.51 5.01 -8.78
N GLY A 44 12.16 4.47 -9.96
CA GLY A 44 11.12 3.43 -10.08
C GLY A 44 11.52 2.09 -9.46
N LYS A 45 12.80 1.69 -9.59
CA LYS A 45 13.31 0.45 -8.97
C LYS A 45 13.20 0.49 -7.44
N VAL A 46 13.41 1.65 -6.83
CA VAL A 46 13.29 1.80 -5.37
C VAL A 46 11.90 1.40 -4.88
N SER A 47 10.83 1.86 -5.55
CA SER A 47 9.47 1.43 -5.20
C SER A 47 9.29 -0.07 -5.30
N SER A 48 9.79 -0.67 -6.38
CA SER A 48 9.69 -2.13 -6.56
C SER A 48 10.44 -2.91 -5.49
N GLU A 49 11.62 -2.44 -5.04
CA GLU A 49 12.38 -3.11 -3.98
C GLU A 49 11.73 -2.91 -2.60
N ILE A 50 11.16 -1.74 -2.33
CA ILE A 50 10.37 -1.50 -1.10
C ILE A 50 9.18 -2.46 -1.05
N ASN A 51 8.43 -2.59 -2.16
CA ASN A 51 7.27 -3.50 -2.21
C ASN A 51 7.67 -4.97 -2.00
N LYS A 52 8.84 -5.40 -2.49
CA LYS A 52 9.37 -6.74 -2.21
C LYS A 52 9.68 -6.95 -0.73
N ARG A 53 10.27 -5.95 -0.07
CA ARG A 53 10.52 -6.01 1.38
C ARG A 53 9.22 -6.06 2.17
N VAL A 54 8.24 -5.24 1.81
CA VAL A 54 6.89 -5.31 2.40
C VAL A 54 6.29 -6.71 2.26
N LEU A 55 6.36 -7.31 1.06
CA LEU A 55 5.89 -8.68 0.85
C LEU A 55 6.60 -9.69 1.74
N SER A 56 7.93 -9.58 1.89
CA SER A 56 8.71 -10.54 2.64
C SER A 56 8.57 -10.37 4.16
N GLU A 57 8.60 -9.13 4.66
CA GLU A 57 8.69 -8.82 6.08
C GLU A 57 7.31 -8.69 6.73
N VAL A 58 6.33 -8.13 6.01
CA VAL A 58 4.97 -7.89 6.53
C VAL A 58 4.06 -9.05 6.16
N LEU A 59 4.00 -9.41 4.88
CA LEU A 59 3.05 -10.41 4.38
C LEU A 59 3.61 -11.84 4.42
N GLY A 60 4.93 -12.01 4.46
CA GLY A 60 5.58 -13.33 4.49
C GLY A 60 5.31 -14.10 5.79
N GLY A 61 5.04 -13.40 6.89
CA GLY A 61 4.66 -14.01 8.18
C GLY A 61 3.15 -14.13 8.40
N VAL A 62 2.32 -13.60 7.50
CA VAL A 62 0.87 -13.53 7.70
C VAL A 62 0.19 -14.70 6.99
N ASP A 63 -0.45 -15.58 7.75
CA ASP A 63 -1.35 -16.58 7.17
C ASP A 63 -2.65 -15.89 6.75
N THR A 64 -2.76 -15.61 5.44
CA THR A 64 -3.93 -14.94 4.87
C THR A 64 -5.24 -15.68 5.10
N SER A 65 -5.18 -17.01 5.25
CA SER A 65 -6.33 -17.85 5.60
C SER A 65 -6.86 -17.53 7.00
N SER A 66 -5.95 -17.20 7.93
CA SER A 66 -6.28 -16.88 9.31
C SER A 66 -6.90 -15.49 9.49
N LEU A 67 -6.74 -14.60 8.50
CA LEU A 67 -7.32 -13.25 8.51
C LEU A 67 -8.83 -13.26 8.27
N MET A 68 -9.36 -14.31 7.65
CA MET A 68 -10.77 -14.41 7.30
C MET A 68 -11.64 -14.48 8.56
N GLY A 69 -12.52 -13.49 8.73
CA GLY A 69 -13.44 -13.41 9.88
C GLY A 69 -12.80 -12.87 11.16
N LYS A 70 -11.51 -12.48 11.13
CA LYS A 70 -10.85 -11.80 12.24
C LYS A 70 -10.78 -10.30 12.01
N THR A 71 -10.78 -9.54 13.10
CA THR A 71 -10.43 -8.12 13.08
C THR A 71 -8.92 -7.99 12.98
N ILE A 72 -8.44 -7.09 12.12
CA ILE A 72 -7.02 -6.79 11.97
C ILE A 72 -6.78 -5.30 12.18
N THR A 73 -5.65 -4.97 12.77
CA THR A 73 -5.09 -3.62 12.82
C THR A 73 -3.99 -3.55 11.77
N PHE A 74 -3.95 -2.48 10.98
CA PHE A 74 -2.93 -2.31 9.97
C PHE A 74 -2.49 -0.86 9.85
N LYS A 75 -1.24 -0.66 9.43
CA LYS A 75 -0.71 0.62 8.96
C LYS A 75 -0.29 0.43 7.51
N GLY A 76 -0.52 1.44 6.67
CA GLY A 76 -0.21 1.33 5.26
C GLY A 76 -0.25 2.68 4.54
N ALA A 77 0.17 2.64 3.28
CA ALA A 77 0.17 3.81 2.42
C ALA A 77 -0.71 3.57 1.19
N PHE A 78 -1.32 4.64 0.69
CA PHE A 78 -2.04 4.66 -0.57
C PHE A 78 -1.84 6.02 -1.25
N ASN A 79 -2.01 6.03 -2.57
CA ASN A 79 -1.91 7.24 -3.37
C ASN A 79 -3.29 7.64 -3.92
N ILE A 80 -3.58 8.94 -3.87
CA ILE A 80 -4.69 9.53 -4.63
C ILE A 80 -4.09 10.37 -5.75
N ARG A 81 -4.43 10.05 -7.00
CA ARG A 81 -4.09 10.92 -8.12
C ARG A 81 -5.15 12.01 -8.21
N THR A 82 -4.73 13.25 -8.04
CA THR A 82 -5.60 14.44 -8.13
C THR A 82 -5.27 15.34 -9.31
N PHE A 83 -4.08 15.17 -9.91
CA PHE A 83 -3.60 16.00 -11.01
C PHE A 83 -4.13 15.52 -12.36
N ASN A 84 -4.56 16.46 -13.22
CA ASN A 84 -5.09 16.21 -14.56
C ASN A 84 -6.31 15.29 -14.66
N LEU A 85 -7.11 15.19 -13.60
CA LEU A 85 -8.37 14.44 -13.60
C LEU A 85 -9.55 15.40 -13.47
N ILE A 86 -10.45 15.38 -14.46
CA ILE A 86 -11.72 16.13 -14.43
C ILE A 86 -12.68 15.51 -13.40
N GLN A 87 -12.57 14.19 -13.19
CA GLN A 87 -13.33 13.45 -12.20
C GLN A 87 -12.39 12.53 -11.43
N ILE A 88 -12.37 12.68 -10.10
CA ILE A 88 -11.62 11.81 -9.20
C ILE A 88 -12.54 10.67 -8.79
N ASP A 89 -12.22 9.43 -9.21
CA ASP A 89 -12.93 8.26 -8.72
C ASP A 89 -12.31 7.81 -7.39
N LEU A 90 -13.04 8.05 -6.32
CA LEU A 90 -12.67 7.62 -4.96
C LEU A 90 -13.54 6.45 -4.50
N LYS A 91 -14.22 5.71 -5.37
CA LYS A 91 -15.08 4.58 -4.94
C LYS A 91 -14.28 3.46 -4.29
N GLU A 92 -13.03 3.28 -4.70
CA GLU A 92 -12.13 2.25 -4.20
C GLU A 92 -10.72 2.81 -3.98
N ILE A 93 -10.14 2.56 -2.81
CA ILE A 93 -8.72 2.79 -2.54
C ILE A 93 -8.03 1.48 -2.21
N LYS A 94 -6.77 1.36 -2.63
CA LYS A 94 -5.93 0.19 -2.37
C LYS A 94 -4.75 0.60 -1.51
N ILE A 95 -4.61 -0.05 -0.37
CA ILE A 95 -3.59 0.25 0.63
C ILE A 95 -2.51 -0.83 0.57
N VAL A 96 -1.26 -0.40 0.48
CA VAL A 96 -0.10 -1.26 0.72
C VAL A 96 0.18 -1.28 2.22
N PRO A 97 0.01 -2.41 2.91
CA PRO A 97 0.27 -2.49 4.34
C PRO A 97 1.77 -2.49 4.60
N VAL A 98 2.23 -1.71 5.56
CA VAL A 98 3.60 -1.73 6.10
C VAL A 98 3.68 -2.42 7.45
N GLU A 99 2.53 -2.65 8.10
CA GLU A 99 2.40 -3.36 9.36
C GLU A 99 0.98 -3.98 9.41
N ILE A 100 0.87 -5.23 9.86
CA ILE A 100 -0.40 -5.92 10.08
C ILE A 100 -0.31 -6.66 11.41
N GLU A 101 -1.30 -6.45 12.26
CA GLU A 101 -1.47 -7.13 13.53
C GLU A 101 -2.86 -7.77 13.57
N LEU A 102 -2.91 -9.04 13.97
CA LEU A 102 -4.17 -9.71 14.24
C LEU A 102 -4.76 -9.12 15.53
N GLY A 103 -5.98 -8.62 15.47
CA GLY A 103 -6.74 -8.29 16.66
C GLY A 103 -7.14 -9.57 17.40
N ASP A 104 -7.27 -9.45 18.72
CA ASP A 104 -7.75 -10.53 19.59
C ASP A 104 -9.15 -11.03 19.19
#